data_AF-A0A822E2M6-F1
#
_entry.id   AF-A0A822E2M6-F1
#
_cell.length_a   1.000
_cell.length_b   1.000
_cell.length_c   1.000
_cell.angle_alpha   90.00
_cell.angle_beta   90.00
_cell.angle_gamma   90.00
#
_symmetry.space_group_name_H-M   'P 1'
#
loop_
_entity.id
_entity.type
_entity.pdbx_description
1 polymer ?
#
loop_
_entity_poly.entity_id
_entity_poly.type
_entity_poly.pdbx_seq_one_letter_code
_entity_poly.pdbx_strand_id
1 'polypeptide(L)'
;SSSKTNYSTALAVWGCFSTRANYSAANDTMHAWKLFLKYYDMKHGNEFANSPARKLSESFSLDVVGGKPITIKQCLLSGIDNIVKLHEKHNKSMDSCFKSFVCYALNEKKLVSFLRIILKTVPLIENYYQSWSYTKTTGFHDALHSLDRLTSIDFHLPINVSVRRFMNNRDLIE
;
A
#
# COMPACT_ATOMS: atom_id res chain seq x y z
N SER A 1 11.35 -78.99 0.42
CA SER A 1 11.11 -77.80 -0.42
C SER A 1 10.50 -76.73 0.47
N SER A 2 11.30 -75.71 0.80
CA SER A 2 11.06 -74.78 1.89
C SER A 2 10.27 -73.52 1.46
N SER A 3 9.56 -72.97 2.45
CA SER A 3 9.26 -71.54 2.66
C SER A 3 8.16 -70.87 1.84
N LYS A 4 7.04 -70.59 2.53
CA LYS A 4 6.09 -69.51 2.23
C LYS A 4 6.75 -68.15 2.46
N THR A 5 6.48 -67.16 1.60
CA THR A 5 6.36 -65.75 2.00
C THR A 5 5.48 -64.99 1.01
N ASN A 6 4.35 -64.50 1.51
CA ASN A 6 3.49 -63.53 0.83
C ASN A 6 4.12 -62.14 0.98
N TYR A 7 4.32 -61.42 -0.12
CA TYR A 7 4.64 -60.00 -0.08
C TYR A 7 3.48 -59.22 -0.68
N SER A 8 2.72 -58.58 0.21
CA SER A 8 1.72 -57.58 -0.12
C SER A 8 2.40 -56.39 -0.80
N THR A 9 2.14 -56.20 -2.09
CA THR A 9 2.53 -55.01 -2.85
C THR A 9 1.62 -53.85 -2.45
N ALA A 10 2.10 -53.01 -1.53
CA ALA A 10 1.52 -51.70 -1.30
C ALA A 10 1.79 -50.82 -2.52
N LEU A 11 0.75 -50.52 -3.30
CA LEU A 11 0.78 -49.51 -4.36
C LEU A 11 0.96 -48.14 -3.68
N ALA A 12 2.20 -47.67 -3.60
CA ALA A 12 2.48 -46.28 -3.26
C ALA A 12 1.90 -45.41 -4.38
N VAL A 13 0.85 -44.66 -4.05
CA VAL A 13 0.29 -43.61 -4.89
C VAL A 13 1.40 -42.62 -5.18
N TRP A 14 1.90 -42.63 -6.42
CA TRP A 14 2.75 -41.58 -6.97
C TRP A 14 1.90 -40.33 -7.16
N GLY A 15 1.59 -39.65 -6.05
CA GLY A 15 1.20 -38.25 -6.08
C GLY A 15 2.45 -37.46 -6.42
N CYS A 16 2.44 -36.75 -7.55
CA CYS A 16 3.40 -35.67 -7.81
C CYS A 16 3.14 -34.54 -6.80
N PHE A 17 3.58 -34.72 -5.56
CA PHE A 17 3.85 -33.62 -4.68
C PHE A 17 5.04 -32.90 -5.28
N SER A 18 4.80 -31.79 -5.98
CA SER A 18 5.84 -30.82 -6.24
C SER A 18 6.41 -30.44 -4.88
N THR A 19 7.59 -30.96 -4.55
CA THR A 19 8.46 -30.35 -3.56
C THR A 19 8.76 -28.97 -4.13
N ARG A 20 7.97 -27.97 -3.71
CA ARG A 20 8.29 -26.57 -3.92
C ARG A 20 9.66 -26.40 -3.30
N ALA A 21 10.69 -26.41 -4.14
CA ALA A 21 12.03 -26.03 -3.74
C ALA A 21 11.85 -24.72 -2.99
N ASN A 22 12.27 -24.71 -1.73
CA ASN A 22 12.40 -23.50 -0.95
C ASN A 22 13.49 -22.67 -1.62
N TYR A 23 13.13 -21.97 -2.69
CA TYR A 23 13.78 -20.75 -3.12
C TYR A 23 13.50 -19.71 -2.03
N SER A 24 14.17 -19.88 -0.90
CA SER A 24 14.33 -18.87 0.15
C SER A 24 15.35 -17.81 -0.28
N ALA A 25 15.39 -17.49 -1.57
CA ALA A 25 15.71 -16.15 -2.03
C ALA A 25 14.34 -15.47 -2.17
N ALA A 26 13.92 -14.79 -1.10
CA ALA A 26 12.68 -14.05 -1.06
C ALA A 26 12.56 -13.18 -2.32
N ASN A 27 11.68 -13.56 -3.23
CA ASN A 27 11.10 -12.62 -4.18
C ASN A 27 10.36 -11.59 -3.33
N ASP A 28 11.05 -10.55 -2.83
CA ASP A 28 10.44 -9.40 -2.18
C ASP A 28 9.68 -8.63 -3.25
N THR A 29 8.53 -9.17 -3.63
CA THR A 29 7.61 -8.56 -4.57
C THR A 29 7.26 -7.18 -4.03
N MET A 30 7.53 -6.13 -4.81
CA MET A 30 7.27 -4.75 -4.42
C MET A 30 5.81 -4.59 -3.99
N HIS A 31 5.58 -4.35 -2.71
CA HIS A 31 4.25 -4.06 -2.18
C HIS A 31 3.79 -2.66 -2.61
N ALA A 32 2.50 -2.48 -2.88
CA ALA A 32 1.95 -1.19 -3.33
C ALA A 32 2.33 -0.02 -2.41
N TRP A 33 2.22 -0.19 -1.08
CA TRP A 33 2.67 0.82 -0.11
C TRP A 33 4.15 1.20 -0.25
N LYS A 34 5.04 0.24 -0.50
CA LYS A 34 6.48 0.51 -0.69
C LYS A 34 6.69 1.46 -1.88
N LEU A 35 5.88 1.35 -2.93
CA LEU A 35 5.92 2.26 -4.09
C LEU A 35 5.63 3.72 -3.68
N PHE A 36 4.64 3.95 -2.82
CA PHE A 36 4.32 5.27 -2.28
C PHE A 36 5.45 5.82 -1.41
N LEU A 37 6.06 4.97 -0.57
CA LEU A 37 7.23 5.35 0.22
C LEU A 37 8.42 5.73 -0.67
N LYS A 38 8.69 4.97 -1.73
CA LYS A 38 9.74 5.32 -2.70
C LYS A 38 9.47 6.66 -3.37
N TYR A 39 8.23 6.95 -3.75
CA TYR A 39 7.88 8.27 -4.25
C TYR A 39 8.10 9.37 -3.20
N TYR A 40 7.72 9.13 -1.94
CA TYR A 40 7.89 10.06 -0.83
C TYR A 40 9.37 10.40 -0.61
N ASP A 41 10.23 9.38 -0.55
CA ASP A 41 11.68 9.53 -0.41
C ASP A 41 12.27 10.32 -1.59
N MET A 42 11.90 9.96 -2.82
CA MET A 42 12.36 10.64 -4.05
C MET A 42 11.96 12.12 -4.11
N LYS A 43 10.94 12.53 -3.36
CA LYS A 43 10.46 13.91 -3.31
C LYS A 43 10.85 14.63 -2.03
N HIS A 44 11.82 14.10 -1.28
CA HIS A 44 12.29 14.68 -0.02
C HIS A 44 11.12 14.90 0.96
N GLY A 45 10.20 13.93 1.02
CA GLY A 45 8.97 14.02 1.79
C GLY A 45 9.23 14.34 3.26
N ASN A 46 10.26 13.73 3.85
CA ASN A 46 10.65 13.99 5.25
C ASN A 46 11.09 15.45 5.48
N GLU A 47 11.83 16.04 4.54
CA GLU A 47 12.24 17.45 4.63
C GLU A 47 11.02 18.37 4.49
N PHE A 48 10.11 18.04 3.55
CA PHE A 48 8.85 18.75 3.37
C PHE A 48 8.00 18.73 4.65
N ALA A 49 7.81 17.55 5.25
CA ALA A 49 7.03 17.35 6.48
C ALA A 49 7.65 18.06 7.69
N ASN A 50 8.99 18.16 7.73
CA ASN A 50 9.69 18.81 8.83
C ASN A 50 9.92 20.31 8.66
N SER A 51 9.58 20.87 7.49
CA SER A 51 9.81 22.29 7.20
C SER A 51 9.06 23.20 8.19
N PRO A 52 9.66 24.32 8.64
CA PRO A 52 9.03 25.23 9.61
C PRO A 52 7.68 25.76 9.12
N ALA A 53 7.59 26.15 7.86
CA ALA A 53 6.35 26.65 7.26
C ALA A 53 5.23 25.60 7.32
N ARG A 54 5.55 24.33 7.09
CA ARG A 54 4.57 23.24 7.15
C ARG A 54 4.08 23.01 8.57
N LYS A 55 5.00 22.90 9.54
CA LYS A 55 4.66 22.70 10.96
C LYS A 55 3.82 23.86 11.51
N LEU A 56 4.15 25.10 11.14
CA LEU A 56 3.35 26.27 11.50
C LEU A 56 1.95 26.18 10.89
N SER A 57 1.83 25.92 9.58
CA SER A 57 0.51 25.78 8.93
C SER A 57 -0.33 24.65 9.54
N GLU A 58 0.29 23.52 9.91
CA GLU A 58 -0.41 22.41 10.58
C GLU A 58 -0.91 22.81 11.98
N SER A 59 -0.10 23.50 12.79
CA SER A 59 -0.50 23.98 14.12
C SER A 59 -1.70 24.92 14.09
N PHE A 60 -1.87 25.68 13.00
CA PHE A 60 -2.99 26.59 12.81
C PHE A 60 -4.09 26.06 11.87
N SER A 61 -4.00 24.78 11.45
CA SER A 61 -4.96 24.15 10.52
C SER A 61 -5.21 24.95 9.24
N LEU A 62 -4.16 25.56 8.68
CA LEU A 62 -4.25 26.39 7.48
C LEU A 62 -4.34 25.53 6.21
N ASP A 63 -5.22 25.93 5.30
CA ASP A 63 -5.32 25.40 3.92
C ASP A 63 -4.28 26.00 2.95
N VAL A 64 -3.42 26.88 3.47
CA VAL A 64 -2.37 27.60 2.77
C VAL A 64 -1.03 27.39 3.49
N VAL A 65 0.02 27.05 2.73
CA VAL A 65 1.39 26.91 3.25
C VAL A 65 2.28 27.94 2.54
N GLY A 66 2.86 28.87 3.31
CA GLY A 66 3.75 29.91 2.76
C GLY A 66 3.07 30.84 1.76
N GLY A 67 1.78 31.18 1.98
CA GLY A 67 1.03 32.09 1.11
C GLY A 67 0.56 31.49 -0.22
N LYS A 68 0.74 30.18 -0.43
CA LYS A 68 0.29 29.46 -1.64
C LYS A 68 -0.70 28.35 -1.29
N PRO A 69 -1.72 28.10 -2.14
CA PRO A 69 -2.67 27.01 -1.93
C PRO A 69 -1.94 25.66 -1.94
N ILE A 70 -2.40 24.73 -1.11
CA ILE A 70 -1.82 23.38 -1.03
C ILE A 70 -2.03 22.66 -2.36
N THR A 71 -0.92 22.31 -3.01
CA THR A 71 -0.95 21.54 -4.25
C THR A 71 -1.34 20.09 -3.99
N ILE A 72 -1.89 19.39 -5.00
CA ILE A 72 -2.21 17.95 -4.91
C ILE A 72 -0.97 17.13 -4.51
N LYS A 73 0.22 17.52 -4.99
CA LYS A 73 1.49 16.87 -4.61
C LYS A 73 1.78 17.04 -3.13
N GLN A 74 1.64 18.25 -2.58
CA GLN A 74 1.84 18.50 -1.15
C GLN A 74 0.81 17.74 -0.32
N CYS A 75 -0.45 17.70 -0.76
CA CYS A 75 -1.51 16.92 -0.11
C CYS A 75 -1.18 15.41 -0.10
N LEU A 76 -0.64 14.86 -1.20
CA LEU A 76 -0.15 13.48 -1.27
C LEU A 76 1.00 13.23 -0.28
N LEU A 77 2.01 14.10 -0.25
CA LEU A 77 3.15 13.96 0.65
C LEU A 77 2.71 14.03 2.12
N SER A 78 1.84 14.99 2.47
CA SER A 78 1.24 15.10 3.80
C SER A 78 0.42 13.87 4.18
N GLY A 79 -0.37 13.32 3.25
CA GLY A 79 -1.14 12.11 3.48
C GLY A 79 -0.26 10.90 3.78
N ILE A 80 0.83 10.72 3.02
CA ILE A 80 1.80 9.64 3.27
C ILE A 80 2.47 9.83 4.62
N ASP A 81 2.97 11.03 4.92
CA ASP A 81 3.65 11.35 6.19
C ASP A 81 2.75 11.09 7.41
N ASN A 82 1.50 11.53 7.36
CA ASN A 82 0.53 11.29 8.43
C ASN A 82 0.30 9.79 8.69
N ILE A 83 0.27 8.98 7.63
CA ILE A 83 0.07 7.53 7.75
C ILE A 83 1.34 6.87 8.25
N VAL A 84 2.52 7.29 7.80
CA VAL A 84 3.79 6.80 8.36
C VAL A 84 3.83 7.06 9.86
N LYS A 85 3.59 8.31 10.30
CA LYS A 85 3.53 8.67 11.73
C LYS A 85 2.48 7.89 12.52
N LEU A 86 1.29 7.72 11.95
CA LEU A 86 0.20 6.97 12.59
C LEU A 86 0.57 5.49 12.80
N HIS A 87 1.24 4.88 11.82
CA HIS A 87 1.55 3.45 11.84
C HIS A 87 2.90 3.12 12.49
N GLU A 88 3.86 4.05 12.54
CA GLU A 88 5.08 3.94 13.38
C GLU A 88 4.71 3.70 14.85
N LYS A 89 3.68 4.38 15.34
CA LYS A 89 3.17 4.22 16.71
C LYS A 89 2.61 2.81 16.98
N HIS A 90 2.20 2.06 15.96
CA HIS A 90 1.39 0.85 16.12
C HIS A 90 1.94 -0.40 15.40
N ASN A 91 3.16 -0.34 14.83
CA ASN A 91 3.90 -1.46 14.23
C ASN A 91 3.06 -2.30 13.24
N LYS A 92 2.37 -1.63 12.31
CA LYS A 92 1.36 -2.24 11.42
C LYS A 92 1.96 -2.78 10.12
N SER A 93 1.24 -3.73 9.50
CA SER A 93 1.62 -4.31 8.21
C SER A 93 1.50 -3.32 7.05
N MET A 94 2.25 -3.54 5.97
CA MET A 94 2.21 -2.70 4.77
C MET A 94 0.81 -2.61 4.14
N ASP A 95 0.02 -3.69 4.21
CA ASP A 95 -1.38 -3.70 3.80
C ASP A 95 -2.26 -2.73 4.61
N SER A 96 -2.02 -2.66 5.92
CA SER A 96 -2.74 -1.76 6.82
C SER A 96 -2.44 -0.31 6.49
N CYS A 97 -1.17 0.02 6.25
CA CYS A 97 -0.78 1.37 5.80
C CYS A 97 -1.43 1.71 4.46
N PHE A 98 -1.39 0.80 3.48
CA PHE A 98 -2.01 1.04 2.18
C PHE A 98 -3.52 1.23 2.25
N LYS A 99 -4.23 0.39 3.02
CA LYS A 99 -5.69 0.53 3.24
C LYS A 99 -6.03 1.87 3.90
N SER A 100 -5.25 2.27 4.90
CA SER A 100 -5.40 3.57 5.56
C SER A 100 -5.22 4.71 4.58
N PHE A 101 -4.25 4.59 3.67
CA PHE A 101 -4.01 5.57 2.61
C PHE A 101 -5.16 5.66 1.62
N VAL A 102 -5.69 4.52 1.18
CA VAL A 102 -6.85 4.51 0.28
C VAL A 102 -8.06 5.17 0.95
N CYS A 103 -8.32 4.88 2.23
CA CYS A 103 -9.38 5.56 2.99
C CYS A 103 -9.16 7.07 3.07
N TYR A 104 -7.94 7.51 3.39
CA TYR A 104 -7.59 8.93 3.41
C TYR A 104 -7.85 9.60 2.04
N ALA A 105 -7.35 8.99 0.96
CA ALA A 105 -7.46 9.55 -0.37
C ALA A 105 -8.90 9.58 -0.92
N LEU A 106 -9.74 8.63 -0.49
CA LEU A 106 -11.18 8.61 -0.79
C LEU A 106 -11.92 9.72 -0.06
N ASN A 107 -11.65 9.94 1.24
CA ASN A 107 -12.24 11.03 2.00
C ASN A 107 -11.86 12.40 1.40
N GLU A 108 -10.63 12.53 0.90
CA GLU A 108 -10.13 13.73 0.23
C GLU A 108 -10.62 13.90 -1.23
N LYS A 109 -11.35 12.92 -1.79
CA LYS A 109 -11.75 12.87 -3.21
C LYS A 109 -10.58 13.04 -4.19
N LYS A 110 -9.38 12.60 -3.78
CA LYS A 110 -8.12 12.77 -4.54
C LYS A 110 -7.45 11.45 -4.92
N LEU A 111 -8.08 10.31 -4.68
CA LEU A 111 -7.51 8.98 -4.95
C LEU A 111 -6.97 8.85 -6.37
N VAL A 112 -7.77 9.19 -7.39
CA VAL A 112 -7.34 9.11 -8.80
C VAL A 112 -6.18 10.06 -9.09
N SER A 113 -6.23 11.29 -8.57
CA SER A 113 -5.16 12.28 -8.74
C SER A 113 -3.85 11.82 -8.09
N PHE A 114 -3.91 11.24 -6.90
CA PHE A 114 -2.75 10.68 -6.22
C PHE A 114 -2.15 9.49 -6.96
N LEU A 115 -2.97 8.52 -7.36
CA LEU A 115 -2.52 7.38 -8.15
C LEU A 115 -1.89 7.84 -9.47
N ARG A 116 -2.49 8.83 -10.14
CA ARG A 116 -1.95 9.40 -11.38
C ARG A 116 -0.58 10.04 -11.17
N ILE A 117 -0.34 10.72 -10.05
CA ILE A 117 0.98 11.28 -9.73
C ILE A 117 2.02 10.18 -9.58
N ILE A 118 1.70 9.12 -8.81
CA ILE A 118 2.61 7.98 -8.61
C ILE A 118 2.90 7.28 -9.94
N LEU A 119 1.85 6.93 -10.69
CA LEU A 119 1.96 6.11 -11.90
C LEU A 119 2.52 6.87 -13.11
N LYS A 120 2.47 8.21 -13.12
CA LYS A 120 3.15 9.02 -14.15
C LYS A 120 4.61 9.34 -13.81
N THR A 121 5.10 8.94 -12.63
CA THR A 121 6.49 9.16 -12.27
C THR A 121 7.37 8.14 -12.99
N VAL A 122 7.91 8.52 -14.15
CA VAL A 122 8.74 7.67 -15.03
C VAL A 122 9.80 6.86 -14.28
N PRO A 123 10.70 7.44 -13.46
CA PRO A 123 11.72 6.65 -12.76
C PRO A 123 11.13 5.61 -11.80
N LEU A 124 9.92 5.82 -11.29
CA LEU A 124 9.24 4.87 -10.42
C LEU A 124 8.68 3.70 -11.23
N ILE A 125 8.10 3.97 -12.39
CA ILE A 125 7.58 2.94 -13.29
C ILE A 125 8.71 2.11 -13.89
N GLU A 126 9.77 2.75 -14.37
CA GLU A 126 10.90 2.04 -14.99
C GLU A 126 11.63 1.11 -14.01
N ASN A 127 11.75 1.51 -12.74
CA ASN A 127 12.46 0.73 -11.74
C ASN A 127 11.63 -0.39 -11.10
N TYR A 128 10.30 -0.24 -11.04
CA TYR A 128 9.45 -1.13 -10.23
C TYR A 128 8.37 -1.87 -11.02
N TYR A 129 8.19 -1.58 -12.31
CA TYR A 129 7.24 -2.27 -13.17
C TYR A 129 7.93 -2.97 -14.34
N GLN A 130 7.53 -4.21 -14.58
CA GLN A 130 8.00 -5.00 -15.73
C GLN A 130 7.46 -4.42 -17.05
N SER A 131 8.19 -4.63 -18.15
CA SER A 131 7.81 -4.15 -19.49
C SER A 131 6.42 -4.64 -19.95
N TRP A 132 6.04 -5.87 -19.56
CA TRP A 132 4.74 -6.46 -19.86
C TRP A 132 3.65 -6.13 -18.83
N SER A 133 3.96 -5.35 -17.78
CA SER A 133 2.98 -5.01 -16.76
C SER A 133 1.88 -4.11 -17.31
N TYR A 134 0.64 -4.31 -16.85
CA TYR A 134 -0.52 -3.52 -17.28
C TYR A 134 -0.29 -2.01 -17.12
N THR A 135 0.35 -1.58 -16.03
CA THR A 135 0.69 -0.17 -15.81
C THR A 135 1.62 0.38 -16.89
N LYS A 136 2.66 -0.37 -17.28
CA LYS A 136 3.65 0.10 -18.26
C LYS A 136 3.13 0.04 -19.70
N THR A 137 2.29 -0.95 -20.02
CA THR A 137 1.71 -1.12 -21.35
C THR A 137 0.54 -0.16 -21.64
N THR A 138 -0.31 0.11 -20.64
CA THR A 138 -1.55 0.89 -20.82
C THR A 138 -1.54 2.26 -20.14
N GLY A 139 -0.54 2.55 -19.31
CA GLY A 139 -0.54 3.73 -18.44
C GLY A 139 -1.58 3.65 -17.31
N PHE A 140 -2.18 2.47 -17.07
CA PHE A 140 -3.23 2.24 -16.07
C PHE A 140 -4.49 3.10 -16.30
N HIS A 141 -4.72 3.54 -17.54
CA HIS A 141 -5.74 4.54 -17.86
C HIS A 141 -7.17 4.06 -17.59
N ASP A 142 -7.53 2.85 -17.99
CA ASP A 142 -8.90 2.33 -17.84
C ASP A 142 -9.27 2.13 -16.37
N ALA A 143 -8.31 1.67 -15.57
CA ALA A 143 -8.46 1.52 -14.14
C ALA A 143 -8.64 2.89 -13.45
N LEU A 144 -7.82 3.89 -13.79
CA LEU A 144 -8.00 5.26 -13.27
C LEU A 144 -9.36 5.85 -13.68
N HIS A 145 -9.80 5.62 -14.91
CA HIS A 145 -11.10 6.09 -15.39
C HIS A 145 -12.26 5.42 -14.63
N SER A 146 -12.16 4.12 -14.38
CA SER A 146 -13.16 3.39 -13.58
C SER A 146 -13.23 3.89 -12.13
N LEU A 147 -12.09 4.26 -11.54
CA LEU A 147 -12.01 4.82 -10.19
C LEU A 147 -12.51 6.27 -10.11
N ASP A 148 -12.54 7.01 -11.22
CA ASP A 148 -12.95 8.42 -11.23
C ASP A 148 -14.41 8.62 -10.82
N ARG A 149 -15.25 7.60 -11.03
CA ARG A 149 -16.63 7.57 -10.54
C ARG A 149 -16.72 7.73 -9.01
N LEU A 150 -15.70 7.27 -8.27
CA LEU A 150 -15.64 7.39 -6.82
C LEU A 150 -15.44 8.84 -6.36
N THR A 151 -14.87 9.71 -7.20
CA THR A 151 -14.62 11.12 -6.87
C THR A 151 -15.90 11.88 -6.54
N SER A 152 -17.04 11.47 -7.11
CA SER A 152 -18.35 12.07 -6.87
C SER A 152 -18.98 11.71 -5.52
N ILE A 153 -18.48 10.64 -4.87
CA ILE A 153 -19.04 10.10 -3.64
C ILE A 153 -18.37 10.76 -2.44
N ASP A 154 -19.16 11.10 -1.43
CA ASP A 154 -18.67 11.71 -0.19
C ASP A 154 -18.35 10.65 0.88
N PHE A 155 -17.07 10.29 0.98
CA PHE A 155 -16.61 9.25 1.89
C PHE A 155 -16.26 9.80 3.27
N HIS A 156 -16.70 9.08 4.30
CA HIS A 156 -16.36 9.35 5.70
C HIS A 156 -15.79 8.08 6.35
N LEU A 157 -14.66 7.61 5.82
CA LEU A 157 -14.04 6.36 6.24
C LEU A 157 -13.05 6.58 7.38
N PRO A 158 -13.02 5.71 8.41
CA PRO A 158 -11.99 5.78 9.44
C PRO A 158 -10.63 5.42 8.83
N ILE A 159 -9.65 6.32 8.91
CA ILE A 159 -8.30 6.09 8.38
C ILE A 159 -7.59 4.94 9.14
N ASN A 160 -8.02 4.62 10.37
CA ASN A 160 -7.47 3.57 11.23
C ASN A 160 -8.25 2.24 11.16
N VAL A 161 -8.65 1.78 9.97
CA VAL A 161 -9.46 0.56 9.76
C VAL A 161 -8.94 -0.67 10.54
N SER A 162 -7.62 -0.79 10.70
CA SER A 162 -6.96 -1.90 11.40
C SER A 162 -6.85 -1.74 12.92
N VAL A 163 -7.42 -0.69 13.52
CA VAL A 163 -7.46 -0.50 14.98
C VAL A 163 -8.76 -1.05 15.57
N ARG A 164 -9.89 -0.96 14.85
CA ARG A 164 -11.19 -1.49 15.34
C ARG A 164 -11.17 -3.00 15.57
N ARG A 165 -10.43 -3.77 14.77
CA ARG A 165 -10.30 -5.22 14.98
C ARG A 165 -9.58 -5.59 16.28
N PHE A 166 -8.73 -4.71 16.81
CA PHE A 166 -8.04 -4.95 18.09
C PHE A 166 -8.83 -4.42 19.29
N MET A 167 -9.57 -3.32 19.16
CA MET A 167 -10.44 -2.81 20.23
C MET A 167 -11.63 -3.74 20.47
N ASN A 168 -12.26 -4.25 19.40
CA ASN A 168 -13.38 -5.18 19.53
C ASN A 168 -13.02 -6.53 20.21
N ASN A 169 -11.73 -6.90 20.27
CA ASN A 169 -11.30 -8.12 20.96
C ASN A 169 -10.87 -7.86 22.42
N ARG A 170 -10.69 -6.59 22.83
CA ARG A 170 -10.36 -6.24 24.21
C ARG A 170 -11.61 -5.95 25.03
N ASP A 171 -12.65 -5.37 24.40
CA ASP A 171 -13.92 -5.07 25.05
C ASP A 171 -14.81 -6.32 25.28
N LEU A 172 -14.32 -7.52 24.96
CA LEU A 172 -14.98 -8.81 25.21
C LEU A 172 -14.29 -9.63 26.31
N ILE A 173 -13.32 -9.04 27.03
CA ILE A 173 -12.55 -9.69 28.11
C ILE A 173 -12.64 -8.87 29.41
N GLU A 174 -13.64 -8.00 29.55
CA GLU A 174 -13.96 -7.33 30.84
C GLU A 174 -15.43 -7.57 31.21
#